data_AF-A0A942SSZ3-F1
#
_entry.id   AF-A0A942SSZ3-F1
#
_cell.length_a   1.000
_cell.length_b   1.000
_cell.length_c   1.000
_cell.angle_alpha   90.00
_cell.angle_beta   90.00
_cell.angle_gamma   90.00
#
_symmetry.space_group_name_H-M   'P 1'
#
loop_
_entity.id
_entity.type
_entity.pdbx_description
1 polymer ?
#
loop_
_entity_poly.entity_id
_entity_poly.type
_entity_poly.pdbx_seq_one_letter_code
_entity_poly.pdbx_strand_id
1 'polypeptide(L)'
;MGKLKIVIWFICLLITVGTFYIMIVGTASPDKANGNGNPALFVLFTAYPAMISFYYLTINIGVRLILKTKNKRLAWILCSTSLIVCVALYFPIRSNAEAVKLGLEKSINKDYSKGWNQFTNTIYFNTYTFLLALFLCIVIATVISNIKITKEMRN
;
A
#
# COMPACT_ATOMS: atom_id res chain seq x y z
N MET A 1 -19.02 -8.52 -11.99
CA MET A 1 -18.16 -7.43 -12.51
C MET A 1 -17.79 -7.80 -13.94
N GLY A 2 -17.82 -6.86 -14.89
CA GLY A 2 -17.48 -7.20 -16.29
C GLY A 2 -16.02 -7.62 -16.45
N LYS A 3 -15.73 -8.51 -17.42
CA LYS A 3 -14.38 -9.02 -17.73
C LYS A 3 -13.37 -7.88 -17.89
N LEU A 4 -13.74 -6.81 -18.59
CA LEU A 4 -12.89 -5.63 -18.79
C LEU A 4 -12.41 -5.00 -17.48
N LYS A 5 -13.26 -4.90 -16.45
CA LYS A 5 -12.86 -4.30 -15.15
C LYS A 5 -11.85 -5.18 -14.40
N ILE A 6 -11.90 -6.50 -14.58
CA ILE A 6 -10.91 -7.42 -14.01
C ILE A 6 -9.57 -7.25 -14.72
N VAL A 7 -9.59 -7.14 -16.06
CA VAL A 7 -8.39 -6.87 -16.86
C VAL A 7 -7.75 -5.55 -16.45
N ILE A 8 -8.53 -4.47 -16.35
CA ILE A 8 -8.04 -3.16 -15.89
C ILE A 8 -7.45 -3.27 -14.47
N TRP A 9 -8.16 -3.93 -13.54
CA TRP A 9 -7.65 -4.14 -12.19
C TRP A 9 -6.30 -4.86 -12.19
N PHE A 10 -6.15 -5.90 -13.02
CA PHE A 10 -4.91 -6.67 -13.12
C PHE A 10 -3.77 -5.85 -13.72
N ILE A 11 -4.03 -5.04 -14.76
CA ILE A 11 -3.04 -4.11 -15.32
C ILE A 11 -2.59 -3.10 -14.25
N CYS A 12 -3.54 -2.50 -13.52
CA CYS A 12 -3.23 -1.57 -12.44
C CYS A 12 -2.45 -2.24 -11.29
N LEU A 13 -2.73 -3.51 -10.98
CA LEU A 13 -1.94 -4.30 -10.03
C LEU A 13 -0.49 -4.44 -10.50
N LEU A 14 -0.26 -4.84 -11.75
CA LEU A 14 1.09 -5.01 -12.30
C LEU A 14 1.86 -3.69 -12.30
N ILE A 15 1.22 -2.59 -12.69
CA ILE A 15 1.83 -1.25 -12.61
C ILE A 15 2.18 -0.90 -11.16
N THR A 16 1.27 -1.12 -10.22
CA THR A 16 1.50 -0.82 -8.79
C THR A 16 2.69 -1.61 -8.25
N VAL A 17 2.75 -2.92 -8.50
CA VAL A 17 3.87 -3.77 -8.08
C VAL A 17 5.17 -3.32 -8.75
N GLY A 18 5.12 -3.02 -10.05
CA GLY A 18 6.25 -2.47 -10.80
C GLY A 18 6.75 -1.14 -10.22
N THR A 19 5.85 -0.24 -9.82
CA THR A 19 6.21 1.03 -9.16
C THR A 19 6.91 0.78 -7.84
N PHE A 20 6.40 -0.13 -6.99
CA PHE A 20 7.08 -0.50 -5.74
C PHE A 20 8.48 -1.03 -6.00
N TYR A 21 8.65 -1.89 -7.00
CA TYR A 21 9.96 -2.40 -7.41
C TYR A 21 10.91 -1.28 -7.89
N ILE A 22 10.44 -0.40 -8.78
CA ILE A 22 11.24 0.73 -9.30
C ILE A 22 11.63 1.68 -8.17
N MET A 23 10.74 1.94 -7.20
CA MET A 23 11.06 2.80 -6.05
C MET A 23 12.14 2.18 -5.16
N ILE A 24 12.17 0.86 -5.00
CA ILE A 24 13.25 0.16 -4.29
C ILE A 24 14.55 0.28 -5.06
N VAL A 25 14.56 -0.06 -6.36
CA VAL A 25 15.78 -0.02 -7.19
C VAL A 25 16.31 1.41 -7.35
N GLY A 26 15.42 2.40 -7.42
CA GLY A 26 15.75 3.82 -7.47
C GLY A 26 16.15 4.42 -6.11
N THR A 27 16.25 3.62 -5.05
CA THR A 27 16.74 4.09 -3.75
C THR A 27 18.25 4.30 -3.80
N ALA A 28 18.70 5.50 -3.46
CA ALA A 28 20.11 5.82 -3.42
C ALA A 28 20.79 5.15 -2.21
N SER A 29 22.06 4.73 -2.39
CA SER A 29 22.88 4.23 -1.28
C SER A 29 23.25 5.38 -0.33
N PRO A 30 23.10 5.20 1.00
CA PRO A 30 23.45 6.22 1.99
C PRO A 30 24.92 6.67 1.94
N ASP A 31 25.83 5.83 1.45
CA ASP A 31 27.28 6.03 1.51
C ASP A 31 27.84 6.72 0.25
N LYS A 32 27.01 6.92 -0.78
CA LYS A 32 27.41 7.58 -2.03
C LYS A 32 26.98 9.03 -2.03
N ALA A 33 27.88 9.92 -2.44
CA ALA A 33 27.52 11.30 -2.73
C ALA A 33 26.61 11.29 -3.97
N ASN A 34 25.34 11.67 -3.82
CA ASN A 34 24.36 11.57 -4.89
C ASN A 34 23.67 12.92 -5.11
N GLY A 35 24.06 13.61 -6.19
CA GLY A 35 23.58 14.94 -6.55
C GLY A 35 22.39 14.96 -7.52
N ASN A 36 21.90 13.80 -7.97
CA ASN A 36 20.91 13.72 -9.05
C ASN A 36 19.43 13.72 -8.59
N GLY A 37 19.15 13.93 -7.30
CA GLY A 37 17.79 13.90 -6.77
C GLY A 37 17.11 12.52 -6.89
N ASN A 38 15.78 12.46 -6.79
CA ASN A 38 15.00 11.21 -6.77
C ASN A 38 14.24 10.98 -8.09
N PRO A 39 14.89 10.54 -9.19
CA PRO A 39 14.22 10.35 -10.48
C PRO A 39 13.10 9.30 -10.43
N ALA A 40 13.14 8.38 -9.47
CA ALA A 40 12.07 7.41 -9.25
C ALA A 40 10.73 8.08 -8.90
N LEU A 41 10.72 9.31 -8.38
CA LEU A 41 9.48 10.07 -8.15
C LEU A 41 8.73 10.36 -9.44
N PHE A 42 9.39 10.56 -10.58
CA PHE A 42 8.70 10.74 -11.87
C PHE A 42 7.91 9.49 -12.25
N VAL A 43 8.48 8.31 -12.02
CA VAL A 43 7.78 7.03 -12.23
C VAL A 43 6.60 6.92 -11.27
N LEU A 44 6.77 7.31 -10.01
CA LEU A 44 5.67 7.33 -9.04
C LEU A 44 4.54 8.25 -9.48
N PHE A 45 4.82 9.49 -9.89
CA PHE A 45 3.80 10.45 -10.34
C PHE A 45 3.02 9.96 -11.55
N THR A 46 3.71 9.37 -12.53
CA THR A 46 3.08 8.82 -13.74
C THR A 46 2.28 7.55 -13.45
N ALA A 47 2.73 6.70 -12.52
CA ALA A 47 2.01 5.50 -12.11
C ALA A 47 0.88 5.76 -11.10
N TYR A 48 0.85 6.94 -10.46
CA TYR A 48 -0.08 7.26 -9.39
C TYR A 48 -1.56 7.06 -9.76
N PRO A 49 -2.05 7.46 -10.96
CA PRO A 49 -3.43 7.19 -11.35
C PRO A 49 -3.77 5.69 -11.42
N ALA A 50 -2.81 4.87 -11.85
CA ALA A 50 -2.97 3.42 -11.89
C ALA A 50 -3.00 2.82 -10.48
N MET A 51 -2.17 3.31 -9.56
CA MET A 51 -2.18 2.90 -8.15
C MET A 51 -3.51 3.22 -7.47
N ILE A 52 -4.02 4.45 -7.63
CA ILE A 52 -5.34 4.84 -7.11
C ILE A 52 -6.42 3.93 -7.69
N SER A 53 -6.39 3.70 -9.01
CA SER A 53 -7.34 2.82 -9.69
C SER A 53 -7.28 1.39 -9.16
N PHE A 54 -6.09 0.88 -8.89
CA PHE A 54 -5.88 -0.43 -8.27
C PHE A 54 -6.54 -0.51 -6.90
N TYR A 55 -6.28 0.44 -6.00
CA TYR A 55 -6.88 0.45 -4.65
C TYR A 55 -8.40 0.58 -4.71
N TYR A 56 -8.91 1.50 -5.53
CA TYR A 56 -10.35 1.70 -5.72
C TYR A 56 -11.06 0.45 -6.25
N LEU A 57 -10.49 -0.21 -7.27
CA LEU A 57 -11.05 -1.43 -7.82
C LEU A 57 -10.95 -2.59 -6.83
N THR A 58 -9.85 -2.70 -6.07
CA THR A 58 -9.69 -3.70 -5.01
C THR A 58 -10.78 -3.56 -3.94
N ILE A 59 -11.03 -2.33 -3.46
CA ILE A 59 -12.12 -2.05 -2.51
C ILE A 59 -13.47 -2.46 -3.10
N ASN A 60 -13.76 -2.06 -4.35
CA ASN A 60 -15.04 -2.39 -5.00
C ASN A 60 -15.25 -3.89 -5.21
N ILE A 61 -14.20 -4.62 -5.57
CA ILE A 61 -14.23 -6.08 -5.68
C ILE A 61 -14.53 -6.67 -4.30
N GLY A 62 -13.79 -6.25 -3.26
CA GLY A 62 -14.00 -6.70 -1.88
C GLY A 62 -15.44 -6.48 -1.41
N VAL A 63 -15.99 -5.27 -1.63
CA VAL A 63 -17.38 -4.94 -1.27
C VAL A 63 -18.36 -5.90 -1.93
N ARG A 64 -18.21 -6.15 -3.23
CA ARG A 64 -19.11 -7.05 -3.98
C ARG A 64 -19.02 -8.49 -3.50
N LEU A 65 -17.80 -8.97 -3.21
CA LEU A 65 -17.58 -10.32 -2.72
C LEU A 65 -18.24 -10.51 -1.35
N ILE A 66 -18.04 -9.56 -0.42
CA ILE A 66 -18.64 -9.62 0.92
C ILE A 66 -20.17 -9.57 0.83
N LEU A 67 -20.73 -8.61 0.07
CA LEU A 67 -22.18 -8.50 -0.10
C LEU A 67 -22.80 -9.76 -0.73
N LYS A 68 -22.10 -10.43 -1.65
CA LYS A 68 -22.57 -11.69 -2.26
C LYS A 68 -22.73 -12.80 -1.22
N THR A 69 -21.88 -12.84 -0.19
CA THR A 69 -21.99 -13.87 0.87
C THR A 69 -23.15 -13.62 1.83
N LYS A 70 -23.61 -12.36 1.97
CA LYS A 70 -24.59 -11.90 2.98
C LYS A 70 -24.24 -12.30 4.43
N ASN A 71 -23.02 -12.76 4.69
CA ASN A 71 -22.61 -13.28 5.99
C ASN A 71 -21.85 -12.22 6.80
N LYS A 72 -22.56 -11.57 7.72
CA LYS A 72 -21.98 -10.53 8.59
C LYS A 72 -20.85 -11.04 9.48
N ARG A 73 -20.95 -12.29 9.96
CA ARG A 73 -19.91 -12.90 10.80
C ARG A 73 -18.62 -13.03 10.02
N LEU A 74 -18.70 -13.52 8.78
CA LEU A 74 -17.53 -13.61 7.90
C LEU A 74 -16.92 -12.23 7.62
N ALA A 75 -17.76 -11.21 7.36
CA ALA A 75 -17.29 -9.84 7.19
C ALA A 75 -16.53 -9.35 8.44
N TRP A 76 -17.08 -9.53 9.64
CA TRP A 76 -16.41 -9.12 10.89
C TRP A 76 -15.10 -9.86 11.15
N ILE A 77 -15.05 -11.16 10.86
CA ILE A 77 -13.81 -11.94 10.95
C ILE A 77 -12.76 -11.35 10.01
N LEU A 78 -13.11 -11.12 8.73
CA LEU A 78 -12.20 -10.53 7.75
C LEU A 78 -11.71 -9.13 8.16
N CYS A 79 -12.59 -8.29 8.74
CA CYS A 79 -12.20 -6.98 9.25
C CYS A 79 -11.16 -7.12 10.38
N SER A 80 -11.47 -7.97 11.36
CA SER A 80 -10.67 -8.14 12.56
C SER A 80 -9.30 -8.73 12.23
N THR A 81 -9.25 -9.76 11.38
CA THR A 81 -7.99 -10.35 10.93
C THR A 81 -7.17 -9.35 10.12
N SER A 82 -7.80 -8.57 9.23
CA SER A 82 -7.10 -7.54 8.46
C SER A 82 -6.51 -6.45 9.35
N LEU A 83 -7.24 -6.00 10.39
CA LEU A 83 -6.74 -5.04 11.36
C LEU A 83 -5.56 -5.59 12.16
N ILE A 84 -5.64 -6.84 12.63
CA ILE A 84 -4.54 -7.51 13.33
C ILE A 84 -3.30 -7.57 12.42
N VAL A 85 -3.47 -7.91 11.14
CA VAL A 85 -2.35 -7.94 10.19
C VAL A 85 -1.78 -6.53 9.96
N CYS A 86 -2.61 -5.49 9.83
CA CYS A 86 -2.12 -4.11 9.74
C CYS A 86 -1.25 -3.73 10.95
N VAL A 87 -1.69 -4.08 12.16
CA VAL A 87 -0.91 -3.85 13.40
C VAL A 87 0.37 -4.68 13.39
N ALA A 88 0.33 -5.94 12.95
CA ALA A 88 1.52 -6.79 12.86
C ALA A 88 2.55 -6.23 11.85
N LEU A 89 2.10 -5.67 10.73
CA LEU A 89 2.95 -5.06 9.71
C LEU A 89 3.64 -3.77 10.18
N TYR A 90 3.11 -3.10 11.22
CA TYR A 90 3.75 -1.91 11.79
C TYR A 90 5.16 -2.20 12.32
N PHE A 91 5.38 -3.34 12.96
CA PHE A 91 6.67 -3.69 13.55
C PHE A 91 7.82 -3.81 12.53
N PRO A 92 7.72 -4.60 11.43
CA PRO A 92 8.77 -4.65 10.43
C PRO A 92 8.94 -3.33 9.68
N ILE A 93 7.86 -2.58 9.43
CA ILE A 93 7.96 -1.24 8.82
C ILE A 93 8.75 -0.30 9.71
N ARG A 94 8.45 -0.26 11.01
CA ARG A 94 9.17 0.55 11.99
C ARG A 94 10.63 0.14 12.11
N SER A 95 10.91 -1.16 12.21
CA SER A 95 12.28 -1.68 12.29
C SER A 95 13.11 -1.28 11.07
N ASN A 96 12.55 -1.41 9.86
CA ASN A 96 13.19 -0.95 8.63
C ASN A 96 13.42 0.57 8.63
N ALA A 97 12.44 1.36 9.09
CA ALA A 97 12.59 2.80 9.19
C ALA A 97 13.71 3.22 10.15
N GLU A 98 13.81 2.57 11.31
CA GLU A 98 14.88 2.80 12.28
C GLU A 98 16.24 2.40 11.72
N ALA A 99 16.33 1.27 11.00
CA ALA A 99 17.57 0.82 10.35
C ALA A 99 18.06 1.80 9.28
N VAL A 100 17.16 2.27 8.40
CA VAL A 100 17.48 3.27 7.36
C VAL A 100 17.93 4.59 8.00
N LYS A 101 17.23 5.03 9.05
CA LYS A 101 17.59 6.26 9.77
C LYS A 101 18.98 6.17 10.40
N LEU A 102 19.28 5.09 11.12
CA LEU A 102 20.59 4.86 11.73
C LEU A 102 21.70 4.75 10.69
N GLY A 103 21.41 4.14 9.54
CA GLY A 103 22.33 4.09 8.40
C GLY A 103 22.67 5.48 7.87
N LEU A 104 21.66 6.34 7.72
CA LEU A 104 21.86 7.72 7.26
C LEU A 104 22.59 8.60 8.29
N GLU A 105 22.25 8.48 9.58
CA GLU A 105 22.92 9.24 10.65
C GLU A 105 24.43 8.96 10.72
N LYS A 106 24.87 7.78 10.29
CA LYS A 106 26.27 7.36 10.24
C LYS A 106 26.96 7.66 8.90
N SER A 107 26.21 8.11 7.89
CA SER A 107 26.74 8.33 6.54
C SER A 107 27.05 9.80 6.26
N ILE A 108 27.71 10.05 5.13
CA ILE A 108 27.96 11.40 4.59
C ILE A 108 26.67 12.19 4.31
N ASN A 109 25.52 11.50 4.25
CA ASN A 109 24.21 12.06 3.94
C ASN A 109 23.34 12.23 5.20
N LYS A 110 23.93 12.44 6.40
CA LYS A 110 23.19 12.52 7.69
C LYS A 110 22.03 13.51 7.69
N ASP A 111 22.13 14.60 6.93
CA ASP A 111 21.11 15.65 6.88
C ASP A 111 19.80 15.14 6.24
N TYR A 112 19.87 14.04 5.50
CA TYR A 112 18.73 13.32 4.93
C TYR A 112 18.13 12.26 5.87
N SER A 113 18.57 12.18 7.14
CA SER A 113 18.01 11.25 8.15
C SER A 113 16.55 11.56 8.54
N LYS A 114 16.01 12.71 8.11
CA LYS A 114 14.63 13.14 8.38
C LYS A 114 13.84 13.32 7.08
N GLY A 115 12.55 13.00 7.14
CA GLY A 115 11.61 13.19 6.05
C GLY A 115 11.72 12.15 4.94
N TRP A 116 10.97 12.37 3.85
CA TRP A 116 11.00 11.52 2.67
C TRP A 116 11.93 12.11 1.61
N ASN A 117 12.91 11.30 1.21
CA ASN A 117 13.93 11.61 0.20
C ASN A 117 14.41 10.32 -0.50
N GLN A 118 15.34 10.47 -1.46
CA GLN A 118 15.89 9.38 -2.27
C GLN A 118 16.49 8.19 -1.49
N PHE A 119 16.93 8.40 -0.24
CA PHE A 119 17.53 7.35 0.60
C PHE A 119 16.51 6.61 1.46
N THR A 120 15.30 7.15 1.57
CA THR A 120 14.23 6.64 2.46
C THR A 120 13.11 5.95 1.68
N ASN A 121 13.21 5.85 0.34
CA ASN A 121 12.22 5.20 -0.51
C ASN A 121 11.89 3.77 -0.04
N THR A 122 12.89 3.00 0.42
CA THR A 122 12.70 1.65 0.98
C THR A 122 11.82 1.58 2.22
N ILE A 123 11.64 2.68 2.95
CA ILE A 123 10.71 2.75 4.09
C ILE A 123 9.26 2.72 3.60
N TYR A 124 8.97 3.48 2.54
CA TYR A 124 7.62 3.71 2.03
C TYR A 124 7.22 2.70 0.94
N PHE A 125 8.17 2.23 0.15
CA PHE A 125 7.99 1.30 -0.95
C PHE A 125 8.71 0.01 -0.63
N ASN A 126 8.01 -0.91 0.02
CA ASN A 126 8.49 -2.27 0.27
C ASN A 126 7.29 -3.22 0.33
N THR A 127 7.58 -4.52 0.47
CA THR A 127 6.55 -5.56 0.56
C THR A 127 5.59 -5.33 1.72
N TYR A 128 6.07 -4.86 2.88
CA TYR A 128 5.22 -4.64 4.05
C TYR A 128 4.27 -3.47 3.86
N THR A 129 4.71 -2.35 3.27
CA THR A 129 3.82 -1.21 2.99
C THR A 129 2.83 -1.51 1.86
N PHE A 130 3.22 -2.33 0.88
CA PHE A 130 2.29 -2.83 -0.13
C PHE A 130 1.18 -3.70 0.50
N LEU A 131 1.57 -4.68 1.32
CA LEU A 131 0.62 -5.52 2.04
C LEU A 131 -0.27 -4.68 2.96
N LEU A 132 0.30 -3.71 3.67
CA LEU A 132 -0.47 -2.80 4.52
C LEU A 132 -1.57 -2.09 3.73
N ALA A 133 -1.25 -1.55 2.54
CA ALA A 133 -2.24 -0.90 1.67
C ALA A 133 -3.34 -1.88 1.23
N LEU A 134 -3.00 -3.14 0.92
CA LEU A 134 -3.98 -4.17 0.58
C LEU A 134 -4.93 -4.49 1.73
N PHE A 135 -4.39 -4.72 2.93
CA PHE A 135 -5.23 -5.02 4.11
C PHE A 135 -6.10 -3.82 4.50
N LEU A 136 -5.61 -2.59 4.34
CA LEU A 136 -6.44 -1.38 4.50
C LEU A 136 -7.58 -1.35 3.48
N CYS A 137 -7.35 -1.73 2.21
CA CYS A 137 -8.42 -1.85 1.22
C CYS A 137 -9.49 -2.87 1.66
N ILE A 138 -9.09 -4.00 2.26
CA ILE A 138 -10.02 -5.02 2.78
C ILE A 138 -10.82 -4.46 3.96
N VAL A 139 -10.18 -3.75 4.89
CA VAL A 139 -10.86 -3.09 6.03
C VAL A 139 -11.91 -2.11 5.50
N ILE A 140 -11.54 -1.23 4.56
CA ILE A 140 -12.45 -0.26 3.95
C ILE A 140 -13.61 -0.97 3.25
N ALA A 141 -13.32 -2.01 2.45
CA ALA A 141 -14.36 -2.78 1.76
C ALA A 141 -15.35 -3.41 2.75
N THR A 142 -14.85 -3.89 3.89
CA THR A 142 -15.67 -4.53 4.91
C THR A 142 -16.55 -3.53 5.65
N VAL A 143 -16.00 -2.37 6.03
CA VAL A 143 -16.77 -1.26 6.62
C VAL A 143 -17.89 -0.81 5.69
N ILE A 144 -17.58 -0.55 4.41
CA ILE A 144 -18.58 -0.15 3.41
C ILE A 144 -19.67 -1.21 3.26
N SER A 145 -19.30 -2.49 3.24
CA SER A 145 -20.25 -3.60 3.10
C SER A 145 -21.19 -3.69 4.30
N ASN A 146 -20.66 -3.57 5.52
CA ASN A 146 -21.47 -3.61 6.75
C ASN A 146 -22.47 -2.44 6.82
N ILE A 147 -22.07 -1.24 6.38
CA ILE A 147 -22.97 -0.08 6.28
C ILE A 147 -24.14 -0.39 5.32
N LYS A 148 -23.84 -0.99 4.15
CA LYS A 148 -24.86 -1.34 3.15
C LYS A 148 -25.83 -2.42 3.65
N ILE A 149 -25.32 -3.51 4.23
CA ILE A 149 -26.16 -4.60 4.76
C ILE A 149 -27.07 -4.07 5.88
N THR A 150 -26.56 -3.18 6.73
CA THR A 150 -27.37 -2.61 7.82
C THR A 150 -28.51 -1.73 7.29
N LYS A 151 -28.29 -0.97 6.21
CA LYS A 151 -29.34 -0.19 5.55
C LYS A 151 -30.42 -1.09 4.94
N GLU A 152 -30.05 -2.20 4.30
CA GLU A 152 -30.99 -3.15 3.70
C GLU A 152 -31.91 -3.85 4.71
N MET A 153 -31.49 -4.02 5.97
CA MET A 153 -32.34 -4.64 7.00
C MET A 153 -33.30 -3.66 7.70
N ARG A 154 -33.10 -2.35 7.52
CA ARG A 154 -33.91 -1.30 8.16
C ARG A 154 -35.10 -0.87 7.29
N ASN A 155 -35.01 -1.12 5.98
CA ASN A 155 -36.07 -0.89 5.00
C ASN A 155 -36.87 -2.17 4.79
#